data_AF-A0A923UKD7-F1
#
_entry.id   AF-A0A923UKD7-F1
#
_cell.length_a   1.000
_cell.length_b   1.000
_cell.length_c   1.000
_cell.angle_alpha   90.00
_cell.angle_beta   90.00
_cell.angle_gamma   90.00
#
_symmetry.space_group_name_H-M   'P 1'
#
loop_
_entity.id
_entity.type
_entity.pdbx_description
1 polymer ?
#
loop_
_entity_poly.entity_id
_entity_poly.type
_entity_poly.pdbx_seq_one_letter_code
_entity_poly.pdbx_strand_id
1 'polypeptide(L)'
;MLKSKIFTALLIAMSISIFAGNKPAKKDGATGIQFFKGTFKEALAKAKKENKMVMMDCYTTWCGPCKMLKSQVFVDKTLGEYMNEKYVCVAMDYENGEGPAVAQQYPVDGYPTLYFLDASGKIKKAFVGVPNANPAGAILTMAKKFGK
;
A
#
# COMPACT_ATOMS: atom_id res chain seq x y z
N MET A 1 -31.97 -0.62 -65.67
CA MET A 1 -31.36 -0.78 -64.33
C MET A 1 -29.89 -0.40 -64.43
N LEU A 2 -29.58 0.87 -64.16
CA LEU A 2 -28.25 1.46 -64.39
C LEU A 2 -27.48 1.47 -63.07
N LYS A 3 -26.44 0.64 -62.92
CA LYS A 3 -25.51 0.68 -61.78
C LYS A 3 -24.24 1.41 -62.23
N SER A 4 -23.97 2.59 -61.67
CA SER A 4 -22.65 3.23 -61.78
C SER A 4 -22.46 4.32 -60.72
N LYS A 5 -21.18 4.56 -60.40
CA LYS A 5 -20.53 5.59 -59.57
C LYS A 5 -20.27 5.12 -58.13
N ILE A 6 -19.06 4.67 -57.79
CA ILE A 6 -17.79 5.42 -57.56
C ILE A 6 -17.90 6.29 -56.30
N PHE A 7 -16.77 6.41 -55.56
CA PHE A 7 -16.54 7.13 -54.29
C PHE A 7 -16.86 6.27 -53.06
N THR A 8 -15.98 6.02 -52.10
CA THR A 8 -15.01 6.95 -51.49
C THR A 8 -13.93 6.15 -50.75
N ALA A 9 -12.67 6.59 -50.86
CA ALA A 9 -11.55 6.13 -50.06
C ALA A 9 -11.83 6.32 -48.56
N LEU A 10 -11.70 5.25 -47.77
CA LEU A 10 -11.75 5.35 -46.31
C LEU A 10 -10.32 5.38 -45.77
N LEU A 11 -9.93 6.58 -45.33
CA LEU A 11 -8.69 6.94 -44.68
C LEU A 11 -8.38 6.00 -43.50
N ILE A 12 -7.18 5.41 -43.53
CA ILE A 12 -6.53 4.81 -42.36
C ILE A 12 -6.11 5.98 -41.46
N ALA A 13 -7.04 6.43 -40.61
CA ALA A 13 -6.76 7.40 -39.58
C ALA A 13 -6.02 6.69 -38.43
N MET A 14 -4.70 6.85 -38.47
CA MET A 14 -3.73 6.87 -37.37
C MET A 14 -4.38 7.11 -36.00
N SER A 15 -4.73 6.06 -35.26
CA SER A 15 -5.04 6.16 -33.83
C SER A 15 -3.73 6.04 -33.05
N ILE A 16 -2.99 7.15 -33.02
CA ILE A 16 -1.97 7.38 -31.99
C ILE A 16 -2.72 7.32 -30.66
N SER A 17 -2.67 6.16 -30.02
CA SER A 17 -3.15 5.99 -28.65
C SER A 17 -2.21 6.81 -27.78
N ILE A 18 -2.60 8.06 -27.53
CA ILE A 18 -2.04 8.88 -26.46
C ILE A 18 -2.44 8.18 -25.16
N PHE A 19 -1.62 7.24 -24.71
CA PHE A 19 -1.60 6.84 -23.31
C PHE A 19 -1.01 8.02 -22.52
N ALA A 20 -1.83 9.07 -22.37
CA ALA A 20 -1.63 10.05 -21.33
C ALA A 20 -1.72 9.26 -20.03
N GLY A 21 -0.57 8.99 -19.41
CA GLY A 21 -0.50 8.39 -18.10
C GLY A 21 -1.34 9.22 -17.15
N ASN A 22 -2.52 8.71 -16.80
CA ASN A 22 -3.30 9.18 -15.67
C ASN A 22 -2.44 8.98 -14.41
N LYS A 23 -1.59 9.96 -14.08
CA LYS A 23 -1.10 10.08 -12.71
C LYS A 23 -2.33 10.39 -11.87
N PRO A 24 -2.74 9.52 -10.92
CA PRO A 24 -3.82 9.87 -10.02
C PRO A 24 -3.44 11.17 -9.32
N ALA A 25 -4.31 12.17 -9.42
CA ALA A 25 -4.16 13.45 -8.76
C ALA A 25 -3.88 13.22 -7.26
N LYS A 26 -2.82 13.86 -6.75
CA LYS A 26 -2.54 13.89 -5.30
C LYS A 26 -3.82 14.39 -4.61
N LYS A 27 -4.42 13.52 -3.78
CA LYS A 27 -5.46 13.96 -2.83
C LYS A 27 -4.76 14.80 -1.76
N ASP A 28 -4.87 16.11 -1.89
CA ASP A 28 -4.52 17.04 -0.83
C ASP A 28 -5.42 16.79 0.39
N GLY A 29 -4.82 16.58 1.57
CA GLY A 29 -5.56 16.66 2.84
C GLY A 29 -5.15 15.73 3.99
N ALA A 30 -4.32 14.70 3.77
CA ALA A 30 -3.85 13.85 4.88
C ALA A 30 -2.32 13.79 4.90
N THR A 31 -1.71 14.34 5.95
CA THR A 31 -0.29 14.13 6.25
C THR A 31 -0.11 12.72 6.81
N GLY A 32 0.90 11.99 6.31
CA GLY A 32 1.22 10.65 6.80
C GLY A 32 0.60 9.47 6.04
N ILE A 33 0.73 8.30 6.63
CA ILE A 33 0.22 7.02 6.11
C ILE A 33 -1.30 6.95 6.27
N GLN A 34 -1.98 6.58 5.20
CA GLN A 34 -3.41 6.30 5.20
C GLN A 34 -3.62 4.80 5.43
N PHE A 35 -4.05 4.46 6.64
CA PHE A 35 -4.43 3.10 6.98
C PHE A 35 -5.78 2.75 6.38
N PHE A 36 -5.81 1.64 5.66
CA PHE A 36 -7.02 1.02 5.12
C PHE A 36 -7.96 0.62 6.25
N LYS A 37 -9.24 0.93 6.07
CA LYS A 37 -10.32 0.55 7.00
C LYS A 37 -11.10 -0.60 6.39
N GLY A 38 -11.03 -1.76 7.02
CA GLY A 38 -11.63 -3.00 6.56
C GLY A 38 -10.86 -4.19 7.12
N THR A 39 -11.19 -5.38 6.66
CA THR A 39 -10.52 -6.63 7.06
C THR A 39 -9.17 -6.80 6.35
N PHE A 40 -8.29 -7.63 6.90
CA PHE A 40 -7.02 -7.99 6.29
C PHE A 40 -7.20 -8.63 4.91
N LYS A 41 -8.25 -9.46 4.75
CA LYS A 41 -8.61 -10.06 3.46
C LYS A 41 -8.98 -9.00 2.41
N GLU A 42 -9.74 -7.98 2.80
CA GLU A 42 -10.09 -6.88 1.90
C GLU A 42 -8.86 -6.03 1.55
N ALA A 43 -7.93 -5.85 2.50
CA ALA A 43 -6.67 -5.17 2.24
C ALA A 43 -5.84 -5.90 1.16
N LEU A 44 -5.73 -7.23 1.24
CA LEU A 44 -5.07 -8.06 0.23
C LEU A 44 -5.78 -7.97 -1.14
N ALA A 45 -7.11 -8.02 -1.15
CA ALA A 45 -7.90 -7.87 -2.37
C ALA A 45 -7.70 -6.49 -3.03
N LYS A 46 -7.68 -5.42 -2.23
CA LYS A 46 -7.38 -4.07 -2.69
C LYS A 46 -5.96 -3.96 -3.22
N ALA A 47 -4.98 -4.53 -2.53
CA ALA A 47 -3.58 -4.53 -2.95
C ALA A 47 -3.41 -5.22 -4.31
N LYS A 48 -4.06 -6.37 -4.50
CA LYS A 48 -4.10 -7.07 -5.80
C LYS A 48 -4.74 -6.23 -6.89
N LYS A 49 -5.88 -5.57 -6.60
CA LYS A 49 -6.60 -4.73 -7.56
C LYS A 49 -5.80 -3.47 -7.97
N GLU A 50 -5.08 -2.87 -7.03
CA GLU A 50 -4.31 -1.65 -7.25
C GLU A 50 -2.85 -1.90 -7.66
N ASN A 51 -2.46 -3.17 -7.81
CA ASN A 51 -1.07 -3.58 -8.03
C ASN A 51 -0.11 -2.96 -6.99
N LYS A 52 -0.51 -3.05 -5.73
CA LYS A 52 0.24 -2.58 -4.56
C LYS A 52 0.65 -3.76 -3.70
N MET A 53 1.63 -3.52 -2.84
CA MET A 53 1.96 -4.41 -1.73
C MET A 53 1.10 -4.11 -0.50
N VAL A 54 1.27 -4.89 0.57
CA VAL A 54 0.63 -4.63 1.86
C VAL A 54 1.70 -4.34 2.91
N MET A 55 1.49 -3.30 3.71
CA MET A 55 2.23 -3.08 4.95
C MET A 55 1.28 -3.33 6.11
N MET A 56 1.57 -4.31 6.96
CA MET A 56 0.78 -4.64 8.15
C MET A 56 1.54 -4.18 9.40
N ASP A 57 1.01 -3.17 10.08
CA ASP A 57 1.43 -2.72 11.41
C ASP A 57 0.81 -3.64 12.47
N CYS A 58 1.61 -4.54 13.03
CA CYS A 58 1.19 -5.48 14.06
C CYS A 58 1.43 -4.84 15.43
N TYR A 59 0.35 -4.55 16.14
CA TYR A 59 0.40 -3.84 17.42
C TYR A 59 -0.54 -4.45 18.46
N THR A 60 -0.41 -3.99 19.69
CA THR A 60 -1.38 -4.17 20.79
C THR A 60 -1.72 -2.82 21.40
N THR A 61 -2.88 -2.69 22.04
CA THR A 61 -3.38 -1.42 22.58
C THR A 61 -2.52 -0.84 23.72
N TRP A 62 -1.83 -1.72 24.47
CA TRP A 62 -0.97 -1.36 25.59
C TRP A 62 0.49 -1.09 25.16
N CYS A 63 0.87 -1.40 23.92
CA CYS A 63 2.23 -1.21 23.41
C CYS A 63 2.61 0.27 23.28
N GLY A 64 3.48 0.75 24.16
CA GLY A 64 4.01 2.12 24.13
C GLY A 64 4.73 2.49 22.83
N PRO A 65 5.73 1.72 22.37
CA PRO A 65 6.43 2.00 21.11
C PRO A 65 5.52 2.03 19.87
N CYS A 66 4.45 1.22 19.87
CA CYS A 66 3.44 1.22 18.79
C CYS A 66 2.68 2.56 18.72
N LYS A 67 2.33 3.13 19.89
CA LYS A 67 1.70 4.46 19.96
C LYS A 67 2.64 5.55 19.44
N MET A 68 3.94 5.44 19.72
CA MET A 68 4.96 6.37 19.21
C MET A 68 5.08 6.31 17.69
N LEU A 69 5.09 5.10 17.08
CA LEU A 69 5.06 4.98 15.61
C LEU A 69 3.86 5.74 15.03
N LYS A 70 2.66 5.53 15.59
CA LYS A 70 1.43 6.19 15.11
C LYS A 70 1.47 7.70 15.21
N SER A 71 2.00 8.26 16.31
CA SER A 71 1.95 9.71 16.56
C SER A 71 3.14 10.49 16.00
N GLN A 72 4.29 9.86 15.80
CA GLN A 72 5.53 10.55 15.40
C GLN A 72 6.09 10.11 14.05
N VAL A 73 5.86 8.86 13.66
CA VAL A 73 6.52 8.27 12.49
C VAL A 73 5.55 8.15 11.31
N PHE A 74 4.37 7.56 11.54
CA PHE A 74 3.37 7.38 10.50
C PHE A 74 2.69 8.68 10.07
N VAL A 75 2.90 9.78 10.79
CA VAL A 75 2.47 11.13 10.40
C VAL A 75 3.44 11.83 9.44
N ASP A 76 4.64 11.28 9.23
CA ASP A 76 5.65 11.86 8.35
C ASP A 76 5.15 11.93 6.89
N LYS A 77 5.26 13.12 6.29
CA LYS A 77 4.72 13.39 4.95
C LYS A 77 5.43 12.59 3.87
N THR A 78 6.76 12.49 3.91
CA THR A 78 7.54 11.82 2.88
C THR A 78 7.34 10.31 2.93
N LEU A 79 7.30 9.74 4.13
CA LEU A 79 6.94 8.35 4.35
C LEU A 79 5.50 8.09 3.88
N GLY A 80 4.55 8.92 4.32
CA GLY A 80 3.14 8.82 3.95
C GLY A 80 2.93 8.81 2.44
N GLU A 81 3.50 9.77 1.71
CA GLU A 81 3.41 9.85 0.26
C GLU A 81 3.87 8.55 -0.43
N TYR A 82 5.03 8.01 -0.03
CA TYR A 82 5.55 6.78 -0.62
C TYR A 82 4.69 5.56 -0.25
N MET A 83 4.30 5.44 1.01
CA MET A 83 3.52 4.30 1.50
C MET A 83 2.14 4.27 0.85
N ASN A 84 1.45 5.41 0.73
CA ASN A 84 0.12 5.49 0.13
C ASN A 84 0.14 5.17 -1.38
N GLU A 85 1.26 5.48 -2.05
CA GLU A 85 1.46 5.17 -3.47
C GLU A 85 1.73 3.67 -3.69
N LYS A 86 2.57 3.04 -2.86
CA LYS A 86 3.08 1.68 -3.12
C LYS A 86 2.41 0.58 -2.31
N TYR A 87 1.74 0.92 -1.21
CA TYR A 87 1.21 -0.03 -0.25
C TYR A 87 -0.26 0.24 0.08
N VAL A 88 -0.98 -0.84 0.34
CA VAL A 88 -2.18 -0.81 1.19
C VAL A 88 -1.69 -1.03 2.62
N CYS A 89 -1.74 0.01 3.43
CA CYS A 89 -1.31 -0.05 4.82
C CYS A 89 -2.47 -0.49 5.71
N VAL A 90 -2.26 -1.46 6.59
CA VAL A 90 -3.27 -1.98 7.53
C VAL A 90 -2.66 -1.96 8.93
N ALA A 91 -3.46 -1.57 9.92
CA ALA A 91 -3.09 -1.69 11.32
C ALA A 91 -3.87 -2.87 11.92
N MET A 92 -3.16 -3.80 12.54
CA MET A 92 -3.72 -5.03 13.07
C MET A 92 -3.45 -5.12 14.57
N ASP A 93 -4.53 -5.04 15.35
CA ASP A 93 -4.48 -5.26 16.80
C ASP A 93 -4.49 -6.76 17.07
N TYR A 94 -3.34 -7.34 17.44
CA TYR A 94 -3.18 -8.79 17.55
C TYR A 94 -3.97 -9.42 18.70
N GLU A 95 -4.57 -8.62 19.59
CA GLU A 95 -5.36 -9.12 20.73
C GLU A 95 -6.88 -8.96 20.52
N ASN A 96 -7.31 -8.18 19.53
CA ASN A 96 -8.72 -7.83 19.35
C ASN A 96 -9.21 -8.06 17.91
N GLY A 97 -10.53 -8.20 17.75
CA GLY A 97 -11.14 -8.39 16.43
C GLY A 97 -10.62 -9.64 15.71
N GLU A 98 -10.23 -9.50 14.44
CA GLU A 98 -9.62 -10.60 13.66
C GLU A 98 -8.14 -10.84 13.97
N GLY A 99 -7.51 -9.96 14.76
CA GLY A 99 -6.09 -9.97 15.01
C GLY A 99 -5.54 -11.27 15.59
N PRO A 100 -6.18 -11.94 16.57
CA PRO A 100 -5.70 -13.22 17.08
C PRO A 100 -5.58 -14.30 16.00
N ALA A 101 -6.53 -14.34 15.05
CA ALA A 101 -6.47 -15.28 13.93
C ALA A 101 -5.37 -14.90 12.92
N VAL A 102 -5.17 -13.61 12.67
CA VAL A 102 -4.06 -13.11 11.83
C VAL A 102 -2.72 -13.39 12.50
N ALA A 103 -2.60 -13.23 13.81
CA ALA A 103 -1.38 -13.47 14.58
C ALA A 103 -0.93 -14.94 14.53
N GLN A 104 -1.87 -15.88 14.47
CA GLN A 104 -1.55 -17.30 14.26
C GLN A 104 -0.92 -17.55 12.89
N GLN A 105 -1.33 -16.79 11.86
CA GLN A 105 -0.80 -16.92 10.50
C GLN A 105 0.51 -16.13 10.31
N TYR A 106 0.67 -15.03 11.04
CA TYR A 106 1.80 -14.09 10.96
C TYR A 106 2.40 -13.86 12.35
N PRO A 107 3.09 -14.86 12.94
CA PRO A 107 3.60 -14.76 14.30
C PRO A 107 4.76 -13.77 14.40
N VAL A 108 4.72 -12.90 15.42
CA VAL A 108 5.72 -11.86 15.66
C VAL A 108 6.60 -12.18 16.86
N ASP A 109 7.88 -11.80 16.79
CA ASP A 109 8.83 -11.94 17.90
C ASP A 109 8.73 -10.78 18.92
N GLY A 110 8.01 -9.72 18.58
CA GLY A 110 7.80 -8.56 19.44
C GLY A 110 6.99 -7.44 18.78
N TYR A 111 6.59 -6.46 19.59
CA TYR A 111 5.81 -5.31 19.15
C TYR A 111 6.62 -4.00 19.19
N PRO A 112 6.41 -3.08 18.23
CA PRO A 112 5.66 -3.28 16.99
C PRO A 112 6.43 -4.20 16.02
N THR A 113 5.71 -4.85 15.11
CA THR A 113 6.32 -5.48 13.93
C THR A 113 5.61 -4.97 12.68
N LEU A 114 6.38 -4.51 11.69
CA LEU A 114 5.87 -4.13 10.38
C LEU A 114 6.18 -5.25 9.39
N TYR A 115 5.15 -5.93 8.89
CA TYR A 115 5.31 -6.85 7.77
C TYR A 115 5.11 -6.13 6.45
N PHE A 116 6.01 -6.39 5.51
CA PHE A 116 5.89 -6.02 4.10
C PHE A 116 5.55 -7.29 3.32
N LEU A 117 4.33 -7.35 2.81
CA LEU A 117 3.77 -8.51 2.12
C LEU A 117 3.52 -8.17 0.65
N ASP A 118 3.62 -9.17 -0.23
CA ASP A 118 3.01 -9.01 -1.56
C ASP A 118 1.48 -9.11 -1.51
N ALA A 119 0.82 -8.85 -2.64
CA ALA A 119 -0.63 -8.90 -2.75
C ALA A 119 -1.25 -10.29 -2.53
N SER A 120 -0.44 -11.36 -2.45
CA SER A 120 -0.91 -12.70 -2.07
C SER A 120 -0.84 -12.96 -0.56
N GLY A 121 -0.28 -12.02 0.21
CA GLY A 121 -0.07 -12.15 1.65
C GLY A 121 1.24 -12.82 2.01
N LYS A 122 2.14 -13.09 1.04
CA LYS A 122 3.45 -13.67 1.34
C LYS A 122 4.38 -12.62 1.93
N ILE A 123 5.00 -12.95 3.06
CA ILE A 123 6.00 -12.11 3.71
C ILE A 123 7.22 -11.94 2.81
N LYS A 124 7.54 -10.70 2.46
CA LYS A 124 8.81 -10.32 1.83
C LYS A 124 9.82 -9.88 2.87
N LYS A 125 9.35 -9.17 3.90
CA LYS A 125 10.19 -8.70 4.99
C LYS A 125 9.38 -8.42 6.25
N ALA A 126 10.03 -8.60 7.39
CA ALA A 126 9.59 -8.12 8.69
C ALA A 126 10.57 -7.05 9.20
N PHE A 127 10.03 -6.02 9.82
CA PHE A 127 10.76 -5.01 10.58
C PHE A 127 10.27 -5.06 12.03
N VAL A 128 11.11 -5.54 12.95
CA VAL A 128 10.75 -5.71 14.37
C VAL A 128 11.27 -4.53 15.17
N GLY A 129 10.43 -3.97 16.03
CA GLY A 129 10.75 -2.84 16.90
C GLY A 129 10.77 -1.50 16.18
N VAL A 130 11.35 -0.49 16.85
CA VAL A 130 11.50 0.87 16.30
C VAL A 130 12.99 1.22 16.25
N PRO A 131 13.51 1.74 15.11
CA PRO A 131 14.89 2.21 15.02
C PRO A 131 15.16 3.35 16.00
N ASN A 132 16.34 3.34 16.64
CA ASN A 132 16.76 4.39 17.57
C ASN A 132 17.05 5.74 16.90
N ALA A 133 17.42 5.75 15.61
CA ALA A 133 17.74 6.96 14.85
C ALA A 133 16.93 7.02 13.55
N ASN A 134 16.28 8.15 13.30
CA ASN A 134 15.45 8.43 12.12
C ASN A 134 14.50 7.26 11.73
N PRO A 135 13.51 6.95 12.59
CA PRO A 135 12.63 5.81 12.36
C PRO A 135 11.84 5.92 11.04
N ALA A 136 11.38 7.12 10.66
CA ALA A 136 10.68 7.34 9.39
C ALA A 136 11.57 7.03 8.18
N GLY A 137 12.81 7.54 8.17
CA GLY A 137 13.78 7.29 7.10
C GLY A 137 14.18 5.82 6.98
N ALA A 138 14.34 5.13 8.10
CA ALA A 138 14.63 3.70 8.11
C ALA A 138 13.47 2.87 7.53
N ILE A 139 12.23 3.14 7.95
CA ILE A 139 11.04 2.47 7.40
C ILE A 139 10.89 2.79 5.91
N LEU A 140 11.11 4.05 5.50
CA LEU A 140 11.05 4.44 4.09
C LEU A 140 12.11 3.71 3.24
N THR A 141 13.33 3.58 3.76
CA THR A 141 14.43 2.88 3.07
C THR A 141 14.07 1.41 2.86
N MET A 142 13.49 0.78 3.88
CA MET A 142 12.99 -0.59 3.81
C MET A 142 11.84 -0.71 2.80
N ALA A 143 10.85 0.17 2.90
CA ALA A 143 9.72 0.20 1.98
C ALA A 143 10.17 0.36 0.52
N LYS A 144 11.20 1.17 0.24
CA LYS A 144 11.79 1.34 -1.10
C LYS A 144 12.51 0.10 -1.61
N LYS A 145 13.17 -0.63 -0.72
CA LYS A 145 13.90 -1.85 -1.09
C LYS A 145 12.95 -2.97 -1.51
N PHE A 146 11.81 -3.09 -0.84
CA PHE A 146 10.88 -4.21 -1.03
C PHE A 146 9.63 -3.86 -1.83
N GLY A 147 9.31 -2.57 -2.02
CA GLY A 147 8.11 -2.07 -2.72
C GLY A 147 8.17 -2.13 -4.25
N LYS A 148 8.78 -3.18 -4.81
CA LYS A 148 8.95 -3.39 -6.25
C LYS A 148 7.93 -4.38 -6.79
#